data_AF-A0A8T5HUE9-F1
#
_entry.id   AF-A0A8T5HUE9-F1
#
_cell.length_a   1.000
_cell.length_b   1.000
_cell.length_c   1.000
_cell.angle_alpha   90.00
_cell.angle_beta   90.00
_cell.angle_gamma   90.00
#
_symmetry.space_group_name_H-M   'P 1'
#
loop_
_entity.id
_entity.type
_entity.pdbx_description
1 polymer ?
#
loop_
_entity_poly.entity_id
_entity_poly.type
_entity_poly.pdbx_seq_one_letter_code
_entity_poly.pdbx_strand_id
1 'polypeptide(L)'
;MTLEDSVRRHGGMVVRIARIFMGYSTNSLASDLGISHSQLSCIETGKRSISTLQRLYRSAKALGLSPDDFGTFALELDANDQGSDLADFYQQLNNQRLPEDAFDYARGDSIRIVRSLLGITQKSICERTSLSDIENMYRVASDNMLTMICSSLDVELDYLNAISVKSDSLNSEDNEKQRETFLRLHQRWKRY
;
A
#
# COMPACT_ATOMS: atom_id res chain seq x y z
N MET A 1 -17.09 9.49 -19.04
CA MET A 1 -16.84 8.23 -18.32
C MET A 1 -17.99 8.04 -17.34
N THR A 2 -18.59 6.86 -17.24
CA THR A 2 -19.70 6.65 -16.29
C THR A 2 -19.19 6.27 -14.90
N LEU A 3 -19.99 6.48 -13.86
CA LEU A 3 -19.69 6.00 -12.50
C LEU A 3 -19.40 4.49 -12.49
N GLU A 4 -20.15 3.72 -13.28
CA GLU A 4 -19.97 2.27 -13.35
C GLU A 4 -18.61 1.88 -13.95
N ASP A 5 -18.17 2.59 -15.00
CA ASP A 5 -16.85 2.38 -15.61
C ASP A 5 -15.73 2.67 -14.61
N SER A 6 -15.90 3.76 -13.86
CA SER A 6 -14.96 4.20 -12.85
C SER A 6 -14.80 3.20 -11.70
N VAL A 7 -15.94 2.77 -11.14
CA VAL A 7 -16.01 1.72 -10.11
C VAL A 7 -15.43 0.40 -10.61
N ARG A 8 -15.66 0.05 -11.88
CA ARG A 8 -15.11 -1.17 -12.47
C ARG A 8 -13.58 -1.11 -12.61
N ARG A 9 -13.03 0.06 -12.95
CA ARG A 9 -11.59 0.30 -13.11
C ARG A 9 -10.87 0.41 -11.76
N HIS A 10 -11.40 1.22 -10.85
CA HIS A 10 -10.72 1.59 -9.60
C HIS A 10 -11.27 0.94 -8.34
N GLY A 11 -12.39 0.21 -8.40
CA GLY A 11 -13.04 -0.34 -7.21
C GLY A 11 -12.12 -1.25 -6.37
N GLY A 12 -11.22 -2.01 -6.99
CA GLY A 12 -10.22 -2.78 -6.25
C GLY A 12 -9.27 -1.90 -5.44
N MET A 13 -8.88 -0.76 -5.99
CA MET A 13 -7.99 0.20 -5.35
C MET A 13 -8.68 0.92 -4.20
N VAL A 14 -9.95 1.31 -4.39
CA VAL A 14 -10.79 1.88 -3.32
C VAL A 14 -10.90 0.90 -2.14
N VAL A 15 -11.14 -0.38 -2.42
CA VAL A 15 -11.16 -1.43 -1.38
C VAL A 15 -9.84 -1.49 -0.63
N ARG A 16 -8.70 -1.48 -1.34
CA ARG A 16 -7.37 -1.53 -0.73
C ARG A 16 -7.13 -0.33 0.18
N ILE A 17 -7.41 0.88 -0.30
CA ILE A 17 -7.19 2.12 0.44
C ILE A 17 -8.03 2.15 1.71
N ALA A 18 -9.33 1.90 1.57
CA ALA A 18 -10.25 1.88 2.70
C ALA A 18 -9.89 0.76 3.70
N ARG A 19 -9.43 -0.40 3.22
CA ARG A 19 -8.92 -1.47 4.09
C ARG A 19 -7.75 -1.00 4.94
N ILE A 20 -6.74 -0.37 4.32
CA ILE A 20 -5.55 0.14 5.01
C ILE A 20 -5.93 1.23 6.01
N PHE A 21 -6.77 2.18 5.59
CA PHE A 21 -7.24 3.28 6.44
C PHE A 21 -7.96 2.77 7.70
N MET A 22 -8.75 1.71 7.54
CA MET A 22 -9.51 1.10 8.64
C MET A 22 -8.68 0.08 9.45
N GLY A 23 -7.37 -0.08 9.18
CA GLY A 23 -6.50 -1.00 9.91
C GLY A 23 -6.77 -2.48 9.66
N TYR A 24 -7.49 -2.82 8.59
CA TYR A 24 -7.80 -4.22 8.28
C TYR A 24 -6.61 -4.90 7.60
N SER A 25 -6.24 -6.08 8.10
CA SER A 25 -5.40 -7.00 7.34
C SER A 25 -6.17 -7.54 6.13
N THR A 26 -5.45 -7.94 5.07
CA THR A 26 -6.07 -8.61 3.91
C THR A 26 -6.81 -9.89 4.33
N ASN A 27 -6.30 -10.63 5.31
CA ASN A 27 -6.94 -11.85 5.80
C ASN A 27 -8.25 -11.60 6.55
N SER A 28 -8.28 -10.58 7.41
CA SER A 28 -9.50 -10.22 8.15
C SER A 28 -10.60 -9.75 7.21
N LEU A 29 -10.29 -8.83 6.29
CA LEU A 29 -11.28 -8.38 5.31
C LEU A 29 -11.72 -9.52 4.38
N ALA A 30 -10.82 -10.39 3.92
CA ALA A 30 -11.19 -11.53 3.08
C ALA A 30 -12.15 -12.49 3.82
N SER A 31 -11.87 -12.76 5.09
CA SER A 31 -12.74 -13.56 5.97
C SER A 31 -14.13 -12.94 6.11
N ASP A 32 -14.22 -11.64 6.38
CA ASP A 32 -15.50 -10.93 6.53
C ASP A 32 -16.31 -10.90 5.23
N LEU A 33 -15.62 -10.87 4.09
CA LEU A 33 -16.23 -10.94 2.76
C LEU A 33 -16.59 -12.37 2.33
N GLY A 34 -16.15 -13.39 3.07
CA GLY A 34 -16.33 -14.79 2.71
C GLY A 34 -15.63 -15.17 1.40
N ILE A 35 -14.47 -14.57 1.12
CA ILE A 35 -13.65 -14.86 -0.06
C ILE A 35 -12.24 -15.29 0.35
N SER A 36 -11.49 -15.90 -0.56
CA SER A 36 -10.11 -16.25 -0.25
C SER A 36 -9.21 -15.01 -0.24
N HIS A 37 -8.17 -15.05 0.58
CA HIS A 37 -7.10 -14.05 0.59
C HIS A 37 -6.57 -13.73 -0.82
N SER A 38 -6.26 -14.78 -1.60
CA SER A 38 -5.77 -14.63 -2.98
C SER A 38 -6.79 -13.92 -3.89
N GLN A 39 -8.09 -14.17 -3.68
CA GLN A 39 -9.13 -13.47 -4.45
C GLN A 39 -9.17 -11.98 -4.10
N LEU A 40 -9.11 -11.62 -2.81
CA LEU A 40 -9.07 -10.23 -2.39
C LEU A 40 -7.82 -9.52 -2.93
N SER A 41 -6.64 -10.15 -2.84
CA SER A 41 -5.40 -9.58 -3.39
C SER A 41 -5.48 -9.34 -4.90
N CYS A 42 -6.05 -10.27 -5.67
CA CYS A 42 -6.29 -10.08 -7.10
C CYS A 42 -7.27 -8.94 -7.38
N ILE A 43 -8.27 -8.74 -6.53
CA ILE A 43 -9.20 -7.61 -6.62
C ILE A 43 -8.45 -6.30 -6.36
N GLU A 44 -7.74 -6.21 -5.24
CA GLU A 44 -7.04 -4.98 -4.81
C GLU A 44 -5.93 -4.54 -5.78
N THR A 45 -5.33 -5.49 -6.49
CA THR A 45 -4.28 -5.23 -7.50
C THR A 45 -4.83 -5.01 -8.91
N GLY A 46 -6.15 -5.01 -9.10
CA GLY A 46 -6.78 -4.86 -10.41
C GLY A 46 -6.63 -6.07 -11.35
N LYS A 47 -5.94 -7.13 -10.92
CA LYS A 47 -5.82 -8.40 -11.67
C LYS A 47 -7.16 -9.09 -11.87
N ARG A 48 -8.14 -8.79 -11.03
CA ARG A 48 -9.52 -9.25 -11.12
C ARG A 48 -10.47 -8.10 -10.86
N SER A 49 -11.38 -7.83 -11.78
CA SER A 49 -12.43 -6.83 -11.53
C SER A 49 -13.42 -7.31 -10.48
N ILE A 50 -14.00 -6.38 -9.73
CA ILE A 50 -15.18 -6.65 -8.91
C ILE A 50 -16.37 -6.72 -9.86
N SER A 51 -16.59 -7.91 -10.43
CA SER A 51 -17.55 -8.12 -11.51
C SER A 51 -19.02 -8.01 -11.09
N THR A 52 -19.31 -7.87 -9.80
CA THR A 52 -20.68 -7.87 -9.27
C THR A 52 -20.87 -6.72 -8.28
N LEU A 53 -21.89 -5.90 -8.53
CA LEU A 53 -22.34 -4.83 -7.64
C LEU A 53 -22.54 -5.33 -6.20
N GLN A 54 -23.01 -6.57 -6.04
CA GLN A 54 -23.20 -7.20 -4.74
C GLN A 54 -21.89 -7.41 -3.96
N ARG A 55 -20.78 -7.75 -4.64
CA ARG A 55 -19.47 -7.88 -3.98
C ARG A 55 -18.93 -6.52 -3.58
N LEU A 56 -19.11 -5.52 -4.44
CA LEU A 56 -18.73 -4.14 -4.18
C LEU A 56 -19.47 -3.60 -2.94
N TYR A 57 -20.78 -3.82 -2.86
CA TYR A 57 -21.60 -3.42 -1.72
C TYR A 57 -21.19 -4.13 -0.43
N ARG A 58 -20.83 -5.42 -0.51
CA ARG A 58 -20.30 -6.16 0.65
C ARG A 58 -18.96 -5.61 1.11
N SER A 59 -18.06 -5.28 0.18
CA SER A 59 -16.77 -4.65 0.48
C SER A 59 -16.95 -3.28 1.10
N ALA A 60 -17.77 -2.41 0.52
CA ALA A 60 -18.10 -1.10 1.08
C ALA A 60 -18.69 -1.23 2.49
N LYS A 61 -19.69 -2.11 2.67
CA LYS A 61 -20.31 -2.35 3.98
C LYS A 61 -19.33 -2.88 5.02
N ALA A 62 -18.46 -3.83 4.67
CA ALA A 62 -17.45 -4.36 5.58
C ALA A 62 -16.44 -3.28 6.01
N LEU A 63 -16.19 -2.31 5.14
CA LEU A 63 -15.32 -1.17 5.39
C LEU A 63 -16.06 0.04 5.98
N GLY A 64 -17.34 -0.10 6.31
CA GLY A 64 -18.16 1.00 6.86
C GLY A 64 -18.44 2.14 5.89
N LEU A 65 -18.22 1.94 4.59
CA LEU A 65 -18.46 2.93 3.54
C LEU A 65 -19.87 2.84 2.99
N SER A 66 -20.47 4.01 2.69
CA SER A 66 -21.69 4.04 1.88
C SER A 66 -21.36 3.74 0.41
N PRO A 67 -22.33 3.25 -0.39
CA PRO A 67 -22.14 3.07 -1.84
C PRO A 67 -21.76 4.36 -2.56
N ASP A 68 -22.26 5.50 -2.08
CA ASP A 68 -22.02 6.82 -2.67
C ASP A 68 -20.57 7.27 -2.40
N ASP A 69 -20.06 7.07 -1.17
CA ASP A 69 -18.66 7.35 -0.84
C ASP A 69 -17.73 6.49 -1.71
N PHE A 70 -18.02 5.20 -1.82
CA PHE A 70 -17.23 4.28 -2.62
C PHE A 70 -17.18 4.69 -4.10
N GLY A 71 -18.33 5.10 -4.65
CA GLY A 71 -18.44 5.58 -6.02
C GLY A 71 -17.70 6.91 -6.24
N THR A 72 -17.78 7.81 -5.26
CA THR A 72 -17.08 9.10 -5.27
C THR A 72 -15.57 8.89 -5.29
N PHE A 73 -15.04 8.00 -4.44
CA PHE A 73 -13.63 7.66 -4.44
C PHE A 73 -13.17 7.04 -5.76
N ALA A 74 -13.99 6.21 -6.39
CA ALA A 74 -13.66 5.66 -7.69
C ALA A 74 -13.57 6.76 -8.76
N LEU A 75 -14.52 7.70 -8.79
CA LEU A 75 -14.54 8.84 -9.71
C LEU A 75 -13.36 9.78 -9.51
N GLU A 76 -12.97 10.02 -8.26
CA GLU A 76 -11.80 10.84 -7.92
C GLU A 76 -10.51 10.19 -8.43
N LEU A 77 -10.35 8.88 -8.25
CA LEU A 77 -9.20 8.13 -8.78
C LEU A 77 -9.15 8.17 -10.32
N ASP A 78 -10.30 8.12 -10.98
CA ASP A 78 -10.41 8.22 -12.45
C ASP A 78 -10.08 9.64 -12.95
N ALA A 79 -10.50 10.67 -12.22
CA ALA A 79 -10.19 12.06 -12.55
C ALA A 79 -8.68 12.34 -12.41
N ASN A 80 -8.02 11.60 -11.51
CA ASN A 80 -6.61 11.71 -11.19
C ASN A 80 -5.75 10.60 -11.83
N ASP A 81 -6.23 9.95 -12.91
CA ASP A 81 -5.57 8.84 -13.68
C ASP A 81 -4.22 9.23 -14.33
N GLN A 82 -3.60 10.33 -13.89
CA GLN A 82 -2.18 10.68 -14.12
C GLN A 82 -1.22 9.86 -13.24
N GLY A 83 -1.71 8.90 -12.44
CA GLY A 83 -0.86 7.91 -11.77
C GLY A 83 -0.01 8.42 -10.61
N SER A 84 -0.36 9.58 -10.01
CA SER A 84 0.42 10.21 -8.92
C SER A 84 -0.31 10.42 -7.59
N ASP A 85 -1.62 10.20 -7.51
CA ASP A 85 -2.44 10.84 -6.45
C ASP A 85 -2.99 9.92 -5.35
N LEU A 86 -2.55 8.65 -5.26
CA LEU A 86 -2.84 7.89 -4.03
C LEU A 86 -2.20 8.55 -2.80
N ALA A 87 -1.00 9.11 -2.95
CA ALA A 87 -0.29 9.81 -1.87
C ALA A 87 -1.05 11.06 -1.42
N ASP A 88 -1.55 11.89 -2.35
CA ASP A 88 -2.29 13.11 -2.02
C ASP A 88 -3.66 12.80 -1.41
N PHE A 89 -4.32 11.74 -1.90
CA PHE A 89 -5.55 11.21 -1.29
C PHE A 89 -5.29 10.66 0.12
N TYR A 90 -4.22 9.89 0.31
CA TYR A 90 -3.77 9.47 1.63
C TYR A 90 -3.38 10.64 2.51
N GLN A 91 -2.79 11.71 1.99
CA GLN A 91 -2.41 12.91 2.74
C GLN A 91 -3.65 13.67 3.21
N GLN A 92 -4.67 13.77 2.36
CA GLN A 92 -5.98 14.34 2.71
C GLN A 92 -6.69 13.49 3.78
N LEU A 93 -6.62 12.15 3.68
CA LEU A 93 -7.09 11.24 4.72
C LEU A 93 -6.23 11.29 6.00
N ASN A 94 -4.91 11.47 5.90
CA ASN A 94 -3.98 11.55 7.04
C ASN A 94 -4.18 12.83 7.87
N ASN A 95 -4.63 13.90 7.21
CA ASN A 95 -5.08 15.11 7.91
C ASN A 95 -6.30 14.83 8.80
N GLN A 96 -7.00 13.71 8.60
CA GLN A 96 -7.94 13.09 9.54
C GLN A 96 -7.26 11.97 10.36
N ARG A 97 -6.11 12.27 10.99
CA ARG A 97 -5.44 11.49 12.05
C ARG A 97 -5.69 9.96 11.98
N LEU A 98 -4.92 9.26 11.16
CA LEU A 98 -4.93 7.80 11.12
C LEU A 98 -4.72 7.20 12.54
N PRO A 99 -5.39 6.08 12.86
CA PRO A 99 -5.09 5.36 14.10
C PRO A 99 -3.61 4.88 14.09
N GLU A 100 -2.96 4.89 15.25
CA GLU A 100 -1.49 4.65 15.39
C GLU A 100 -1.03 3.34 14.76
N ASP A 101 -1.92 2.35 14.64
CA ASP A 101 -1.68 1.04 14.04
C ASP A 101 -1.64 1.04 12.50
N ALA A 102 -2.24 2.04 11.83
CA ALA A 102 -2.18 2.17 10.37
C ALA A 102 -0.76 2.51 9.87
N PHE A 103 0.04 3.19 10.70
CA PHE A 103 1.44 3.51 10.39
C PHE A 103 2.30 2.25 10.26
N ASP A 104 2.02 1.23 11.06
CA ASP A 104 2.78 -0.02 11.05
C ASP A 104 2.54 -0.83 9.78
N TYR A 105 1.35 -0.72 9.19
CA TYR A 105 1.05 -1.33 7.91
C TYR A 105 1.80 -0.64 6.76
N ALA A 106 1.86 0.70 6.76
CA ALA A 106 2.53 1.48 5.72
C ALA A 106 4.06 1.26 5.68
N ARG A 107 4.66 0.84 6.81
CA ARG A 107 6.08 0.44 6.90
C ARG A 107 6.40 -0.79 6.03
N GLY A 108 5.47 -1.74 5.90
CA GLY A 108 5.67 -2.93 5.08
C GLY A 108 5.95 -2.60 3.61
N ASP A 109 5.16 -1.67 3.06
CA ASP A 109 5.32 -1.20 1.68
C ASP A 109 6.63 -0.41 1.51
N SER A 110 6.99 0.41 2.49
CA SER A 110 8.26 1.17 2.49
C SER A 110 9.48 0.26 2.49
N ILE A 111 9.47 -0.78 3.33
CA ILE A 111 10.52 -1.80 3.39
C ILE A 111 10.67 -2.49 2.03
N ARG A 112 9.55 -2.92 1.43
CA ARG A 112 9.54 -3.58 0.12
C ARG A 112 10.16 -2.70 -0.97
N ILE A 113 9.83 -1.42 -0.99
CA ILE A 113 10.31 -0.46 -1.99
C ILE A 113 11.82 -0.24 -1.84
N VAL A 114 12.27 0.12 -0.64
CA VAL A 114 13.70 0.33 -0.34
C VAL A 114 14.51 -0.91 -0.70
N ARG A 115 14.04 -2.08 -0.26
CA ARG A 115 14.67 -3.35 -0.58
C ARG A 115 14.80 -3.57 -2.08
N SER A 116 13.72 -3.34 -2.83
CA SER A 116 13.70 -3.57 -4.28
C SER A 116 14.63 -2.59 -5.02
N LEU A 117 14.70 -1.34 -4.60
CA LEU A 117 15.59 -0.32 -5.17
C LEU A 117 17.06 -0.62 -4.94
N LEU A 118 17.38 -1.20 -3.77
CA LEU A 118 18.73 -1.65 -3.42
C LEU A 118 19.10 -2.98 -4.10
N GLY A 119 18.17 -3.63 -4.80
CA GLY A 119 18.40 -4.96 -5.40
C GLY A 119 18.58 -6.07 -4.35
N ILE A 120 18.13 -5.84 -3.12
CA ILE A 120 18.24 -6.79 -2.02
C ILE A 120 17.05 -7.75 -2.10
N THR A 121 17.29 -9.04 -1.91
CA THR A 121 16.22 -10.05 -1.90
C THR A 121 15.63 -10.19 -0.50
N GLN A 122 14.40 -10.70 -0.37
CA GLN A 122 13.84 -10.98 0.95
C GLN A 122 14.71 -11.99 1.73
N LYS A 123 15.25 -12.99 1.02
CA LYS A 123 16.12 -14.04 1.57
C LYS A 123 17.43 -13.49 2.15
N SER A 124 17.98 -12.42 1.58
CA SER A 124 19.23 -11.82 2.06
C SER A 124 19.07 -10.95 3.32
N ILE A 125 17.85 -10.56 3.69
CA ILE A 125 17.60 -9.75 4.90
C ILE A 125 17.31 -10.64 6.10
N CYS A 126 16.56 -11.72 5.90
CA CYS A 126 16.17 -12.60 7.01
C CYS A 126 16.01 -14.04 6.53
N GLU A 127 16.83 -14.95 7.08
CA GLU A 127 16.65 -16.39 6.89
C GLU A 127 15.53 -16.97 7.77
N ARG A 128 15.17 -16.28 8.86
CA ARG A 128 14.30 -16.80 9.94
C ARG A 128 12.99 -16.04 10.14
N THR A 129 12.78 -14.95 9.43
CA THR A 129 11.67 -14.03 9.64
C THR A 129 10.90 -13.90 8.34
N SER A 130 9.56 -13.94 8.41
CA SER A 130 8.72 -13.75 7.25
C SER A 130 8.67 -12.27 6.86
N LEU A 131 9.76 -11.77 6.30
CA LEU A 131 9.79 -10.43 5.71
C LEU A 131 8.69 -10.26 4.66
N SER A 132 8.33 -11.35 3.97
CA SER A 132 7.15 -11.43 3.12
C SER A 132 5.86 -11.04 3.85
N ASP A 133 5.69 -11.44 5.11
CA ASP A 133 4.48 -11.14 5.87
C ASP A 133 4.45 -9.69 6.31
N ILE A 134 5.60 -9.11 6.60
CA ILE A 134 5.71 -7.68 6.91
C ILE A 134 5.43 -6.85 5.64
N GLU A 135 6.08 -7.18 4.53
CA GLU A 135 5.93 -6.46 3.26
C GLU A 135 4.53 -6.57 2.66
N ASN A 136 3.82 -7.68 2.91
CA ASN A 136 2.45 -7.88 2.46
C ASN A 136 1.42 -7.53 3.55
N MET A 137 1.81 -6.88 4.64
CA MET A 137 0.90 -6.44 5.71
C MET A 137 0.18 -7.60 6.43
N TYR A 138 0.70 -8.83 6.38
CA TYR A 138 0.21 -9.96 7.19
C TYR A 138 0.69 -9.91 8.63
N ARG A 139 1.75 -9.14 8.91
CA ARG A 139 2.33 -9.04 10.25
C ARG A 139 2.93 -7.65 10.47
N VAL A 140 2.64 -7.06 11.62
CA VAL A 140 3.35 -5.86 12.10
C VAL A 140 4.75 -6.24 12.55
N ALA A 141 5.75 -5.51 12.08
CA ALA A 141 7.13 -5.70 12.49
C ALA A 141 7.35 -5.11 13.89
N SER A 142 7.77 -5.95 14.85
CA SER A 142 8.24 -5.45 16.15
C SER A 142 9.50 -4.59 16.00
N ASP A 143 9.79 -3.70 16.95
CA ASP A 143 10.97 -2.83 16.94
C ASP A 143 12.30 -3.58 16.72
N ASN A 144 12.47 -4.76 17.31
CA ASN A 144 13.67 -5.58 17.10
C ASN A 144 13.81 -6.04 15.63
N MET A 145 12.69 -6.39 14.99
CA MET A 145 12.65 -6.77 13.57
C MET A 145 12.91 -5.55 12.69
N LEU A 146 12.29 -4.40 13.00
CA LEU A 146 12.54 -3.15 12.27
C LEU A 146 14.02 -2.76 12.35
N THR A 147 14.64 -2.85 13.52
CA THR A 147 16.08 -2.57 13.72
C THR A 147 16.95 -3.49 12.87
N MET A 148 16.64 -4.80 12.85
CA MET A 148 17.35 -5.77 12.00
C MET A 148 17.19 -5.49 10.50
N ILE A 149 15.95 -5.18 10.06
CA ILE A 149 15.65 -4.86 8.66
C ILE A 149 16.39 -3.57 8.25
N CYS A 150 16.31 -2.52 9.07
CA CYS A 150 17.02 -1.26 8.87
C CYS A 150 18.53 -1.47 8.74
N SER A 151 19.12 -2.24 9.66
CA SER A 151 20.55 -2.56 9.63
C SER A 151 20.94 -3.36 8.38
N SER A 152 20.08 -4.27 7.92
CA SER A 152 20.32 -5.10 6.73
C SER A 152 20.15 -4.32 5.42
N LEU A 153 19.29 -3.30 5.42
CA LEU A 153 19.08 -2.36 4.32
C LEU A 153 20.06 -1.18 4.35
N ASP A 154 20.82 -1.04 5.44
CA ASP A 154 21.72 0.09 5.73
C ASP A 154 20.99 1.44 5.66
N VAL A 155 19.80 1.50 6.27
CA VAL A 155 18.94 2.68 6.37
C VAL A 155 18.48 2.90 7.80
N GLU A 156 18.15 4.14 8.15
CA GLU A 156 17.54 4.45 9.45
C GLU A 156 16.02 4.24 9.42
N LEU A 157 15.42 4.05 10.60
CA LEU A 157 13.97 3.85 10.72
C LEU A 157 13.18 5.08 10.23
N ASP A 158 13.67 6.28 10.51
CA ASP A 158 13.06 7.53 10.05
C ASP A 158 13.04 7.64 8.53
N TYR A 159 14.04 7.05 7.86
CA TYR A 159 14.09 6.99 6.41
C TYR A 159 12.98 6.10 5.83
N LEU A 160 12.68 4.95 6.46
CA LEU A 160 11.54 4.11 6.08
C LEU A 160 10.21 4.84 6.26
N ASN A 161 10.04 5.55 7.39
CA ASN A 161 8.84 6.34 7.65
C ASN A 161 8.66 7.46 6.62
N ALA A 162 9.75 8.09 6.15
CA ALA A 162 9.70 9.15 5.14
C ALA A 162 9.36 8.64 3.73
N ILE A 163 9.72 7.40 3.38
CA ILE A 163 9.43 6.79 2.08
C ILE A 163 7.96 6.40 1.96
N SER A 164 7.34 5.99 3.07
CA SER A 164 5.90 5.73 3.14
C SER A 164 5.04 6.90 2.67
N VAL A 165 5.59 8.11 2.67
CA VAL A 165 4.90 9.34 2.27
C VAL A 165 5.13 9.68 0.78
N LYS A 166 6.07 9.02 0.10
CA LYS A 166 6.55 9.42 -1.24
C LYS A 166 6.49 8.32 -2.31
N SER A 167 6.04 7.11 -1.99
CA SER A 167 6.08 5.96 -2.89
C SER A 167 5.04 5.92 -4.00
N ASP A 168 4.00 6.74 -3.93
CA ASP A 168 2.80 6.49 -4.75
C ASP A 168 2.85 7.11 -6.15
N SER A 169 3.97 7.72 -6.53
CA SER A 169 4.21 8.31 -7.87
C SER A 169 5.11 7.46 -8.77
N LEU A 170 5.24 6.15 -8.54
CA LEU A 170 6.25 5.29 -9.17
C LEU A 170 5.68 4.41 -10.29
N ASN A 171 5.78 4.86 -11.55
CA ASN A 171 5.40 4.13 -12.78
C ASN A 171 6.60 3.42 -13.47
N SER A 172 6.33 2.35 -14.23
CA SER A 172 7.33 1.33 -14.62
C SER A 172 8.39 1.72 -15.67
N GLU A 173 8.18 2.77 -16.47
CA GLU A 173 9.16 3.26 -17.46
C GLU A 173 10.27 4.14 -16.85
N ASP A 174 10.11 4.52 -15.58
CA ASP A 174 10.89 5.58 -14.95
C ASP A 174 11.83 5.03 -13.84
N ASN A 175 11.86 3.70 -13.69
CA ASN A 175 12.58 2.96 -12.66
C ASN A 175 14.09 3.24 -12.62
N GLU A 176 14.77 3.47 -13.74
CA GLU A 176 16.23 3.72 -13.78
C GLU A 176 16.57 5.11 -13.23
N LYS A 177 15.86 6.15 -13.68
CA LYS A 177 16.03 7.54 -13.18
C LYS A 177 15.58 7.67 -11.74
N GLN A 178 14.54 6.96 -11.35
CA GLN A 178 14.04 6.91 -9.97
C GLN A 178 15.01 6.16 -9.07
N ARG A 179 15.57 5.04 -9.52
CA ARG A 179 16.66 4.33 -8.83
C ARG A 179 17.89 5.24 -8.69
N GLU A 180 18.29 5.96 -9.73
CA GLU A 180 19.37 6.94 -9.62
C GLU A 180 19.06 8.06 -8.62
N THR A 181 17.84 8.62 -8.66
CA THR A 181 17.43 9.69 -7.74
C THR A 181 17.40 9.21 -6.30
N PHE A 182 16.85 8.01 -6.08
CA PHE A 182 16.87 7.32 -4.79
C PHE A 182 18.29 7.07 -4.31
N LEU A 183 19.17 6.51 -5.15
CA LEU A 183 20.58 6.25 -4.81
C LEU A 183 21.33 7.53 -4.48
N ARG A 184 21.08 8.64 -5.19
CA ARG A 184 21.66 9.96 -4.87
C ARG A 184 21.17 10.48 -3.52
N LEU A 185 19.89 10.34 -3.21
CA LEU A 185 19.32 10.73 -1.91
C LEU A 185 19.86 9.87 -0.77
N HIS A 186 19.94 8.56 -0.96
CA HIS A 186 20.50 7.61 -0.01
C HIS A 186 21.99 7.88 0.24
N GLN A 187 22.79 8.14 -0.80
CA GLN A 187 24.19 8.54 -0.68
C GLN A 187 24.37 9.88 0.04
N ARG A 188 23.45 10.83 -0.18
CA ARG A 188 23.46 12.12 0.52
C ARG A 188 23.15 11.94 2.01
N TRP A 189 22.23 11.05 2.36
CA TRP A 189 21.90 10.71 3.76
C TRP A 189 23.08 10.08 4.50
N LYS A 190 23.81 9.15 3.88
CA LYS A 190 25.02 8.52 4.47
C LYS A 190 26.19 9.47 4.79
N ARG A 191 26.12 10.74 4.37
CA ARG A 191 27.18 11.74 4.59
C ARG A 191 26.91 12.64 5.81
N TYR A 192 25.73 12.52 6.41
CA TYR A 192 25.36 13.17 7.66
C TYR A 192 25.33 12.13 8.78
#